data_AF-A0A7S0QTD1-F1
#
_entry.id   AF-A0A7S0QTD1-F1
#
_cell.length_a   1.000
_cell.length_b   1.000
_cell.length_c   1.000
_cell.angle_alpha   90.00
_cell.angle_beta   90.00
_cell.angle_gamma   90.00
#
_symmetry.space_group_name_H-M   'P 1'
#
loop_
_entity.id
_entity.type
_entity.pdbx_description
1 polymer ?
#
loop_
_entity_poly.entity_id
_entity_poly.type
_entity_poly.pdbx_seq_one_letter_code
_entity_poly.pdbx_strand_id
1 'polypeptide(L)'
;METFLVTGLVRAGSLLVRGGISLLCGVVWLCSSACSSNLGSNRQRRKKSAAIHRCFLFLINLTSVLLGIIIVQSGFSGLVATDSGVAGFLDSGHYLFTNISSGQMIAFSDLIKSGKDLSAMALSGLTGTGSPSETPSPSPSTPSSAPRLNPFAVVVAAGSSMLLFSTFGLCGSCCALSKNRGDDAYGPCFSNKLLFAYYVAILISSAGLVFAALLCFAFADKATEYMVYAEALLLAVNSSAPLPLIGPIPVSDAERRAWTNARTVGGICVAAAALNVLCARSGAAILGYDWTARRTLLASNLVSAALGIGIIALAFLPAVQQASGEEQWLPKTIGGLGGAVCALSVLGLLATVHQSKGLLTCNASCLGVVCSAMLALGAYAVHDGGAAEGLVRDKLLAIKESFVDICPACKVARPDFEDCCMAQALLLVSDQVAVLGLAACVTVFFLFVNITASVYLCCRVSKERAKHDDESEDEEEELIIKKPKRKPKKPTKPPPAREMEEP
;
A
#
# COMPACT_ATOMS: atom_id res chain seq x y z
N MET A 1 -12.15 -26.29 -23.42
CA MET A 1 -13.07 -26.24 -22.26
C MET A 1 -12.66 -25.13 -21.29
N GLU A 2 -11.37 -25.00 -20.94
CA GLU A 2 -10.84 -23.91 -20.09
C GLU A 2 -11.08 -22.50 -20.64
N THR A 3 -10.93 -22.30 -21.96
CA THR A 3 -11.25 -21.00 -22.62
C THR A 3 -12.72 -20.61 -22.47
N PHE A 4 -13.63 -21.58 -22.50
CA PHE A 4 -15.06 -21.32 -22.26
C PHE A 4 -15.34 -20.95 -20.80
N LEU A 5 -14.61 -21.58 -19.86
CA LEU A 5 -14.72 -21.31 -18.44
C LEU A 5 -14.21 -19.91 -18.09
N VAL A 6 -13.03 -19.51 -18.60
CA VAL A 6 -12.44 -18.19 -18.38
C VAL A 6 -13.28 -17.09 -19.03
N THR A 7 -13.72 -17.28 -20.28
CA THR A 7 -14.59 -16.28 -20.95
C THR A 7 -15.95 -16.18 -20.28
N GLY A 8 -16.49 -17.31 -19.79
CA GLY A 8 -17.72 -17.36 -19.00
C GLY A 8 -17.57 -16.65 -17.65
N LEU A 9 -16.45 -16.86 -16.94
CA LEU A 9 -16.11 -16.19 -15.68
C LEU A 9 -15.86 -14.70 -15.86
N VAL A 10 -15.20 -14.28 -16.95
CA VAL A 10 -15.00 -12.85 -17.26
C VAL A 10 -16.33 -12.18 -17.60
N ARG A 11 -17.22 -12.86 -18.36
CA ARG A 11 -18.58 -12.35 -18.61
C ARG A 11 -19.41 -12.32 -17.33
N ALA A 12 -19.38 -13.36 -16.51
CA ALA A 12 -20.08 -13.43 -15.23
C ALA A 12 -19.54 -12.37 -14.27
N GLY A 13 -18.23 -12.19 -14.20
CA GLY A 13 -17.56 -11.13 -13.45
C GLY A 13 -17.94 -9.75 -13.94
N SER A 14 -17.96 -9.52 -15.26
CA SER A 14 -18.42 -8.26 -15.85
C SER A 14 -19.90 -7.98 -15.55
N LEU A 15 -20.76 -9.01 -15.57
CA LEU A 15 -22.16 -8.90 -15.19
C LEU A 15 -22.34 -8.66 -13.68
N LEU A 16 -21.53 -9.30 -12.84
CA LEU A 16 -21.50 -9.07 -11.38
C LEU A 16 -20.97 -7.68 -11.04
N VAL A 17 -19.99 -7.18 -11.78
CA VAL A 17 -19.47 -5.80 -11.62
C VAL A 17 -20.52 -4.80 -12.08
N ARG A 18 -21.14 -5.00 -13.26
CA ARG A 18 -22.23 -4.12 -13.74
C ARG A 18 -23.44 -4.16 -12.81
N GLY A 19 -23.87 -5.35 -12.41
CA GLY A 19 -24.97 -5.55 -11.47
C GLY A 19 -24.65 -4.99 -10.09
N GLY A 20 -23.43 -5.19 -9.61
CA GLY A 20 -22.90 -4.63 -8.36
C GLY A 20 -22.87 -3.11 -8.39
N ILE A 21 -22.35 -2.51 -9.47
CA ILE A 21 -22.35 -1.04 -9.67
C ILE A 21 -23.80 -0.52 -9.73
N SER A 22 -24.69 -1.14 -10.48
CA SER A 22 -26.10 -0.75 -10.54
C SER A 22 -26.79 -0.87 -9.18
N LEU A 23 -26.50 -1.92 -8.41
CA LEU A 23 -26.99 -2.09 -7.04
C LEU A 23 -26.41 -0.99 -6.12
N LEU A 24 -25.13 -0.69 -6.23
CA LEU A 24 -24.45 0.35 -5.45
C LEU A 24 -25.04 1.73 -5.76
N CYS A 25 -25.21 2.06 -7.04
CA CYS A 25 -25.87 3.28 -7.51
C CYS A 25 -27.31 3.35 -7.01
N GLY A 26 -28.07 2.24 -7.10
CA GLY A 26 -29.43 2.14 -6.58
C GLY A 26 -29.51 2.38 -5.08
N VAL A 27 -28.59 1.80 -4.30
CA VAL A 27 -28.52 2.01 -2.85
C VAL A 27 -28.10 3.43 -2.51
N VAL A 28 -27.11 4.01 -3.21
CA VAL A 28 -26.69 5.40 -3.02
C VAL A 28 -27.85 6.34 -3.31
N TRP A 29 -28.60 6.08 -4.38
CA TRP A 29 -29.79 6.85 -4.73
C TRP A 29 -30.91 6.71 -3.71
N LEU A 30 -31.21 5.48 -3.25
CA LEU A 30 -32.18 5.22 -2.19
C LEU A 30 -31.79 5.89 -0.87
N CYS A 31 -30.51 5.84 -0.49
CA CYS A 31 -29.98 6.50 0.70
C CYS A 31 -30.08 8.02 0.59
N SER A 32 -29.77 8.58 -0.59
CA SER A 32 -29.87 10.02 -0.85
C SER A 32 -31.32 10.50 -0.82
N SER A 33 -32.23 9.72 -1.40
CA SER A 33 -33.68 9.98 -1.42
C SER A 33 -34.28 9.92 0.00
N ALA A 34 -33.91 8.91 0.79
CA ALA A 34 -34.34 8.77 2.19
C ALA A 34 -33.79 9.88 3.10
N CYS A 35 -32.70 10.54 2.71
CA CYS A 35 -32.11 11.65 3.46
C CYS A 35 -32.80 13.00 3.17
N SER A 36 -33.44 13.13 2.01
CA SER A 36 -34.14 14.35 1.57
C SER A 36 -35.53 14.51 2.22
N SER A 37 -36.21 13.41 2.52
CA SER A 37 -37.59 13.41 3.05
C SER A 37 -37.65 13.36 4.59
N ASN A 38 -37.42 14.50 5.27
CA ASN A 38 -38.10 14.91 6.52
C ASN A 38 -37.33 16.01 7.28
N LEU A 39 -38.05 17.07 7.66
CA LEU A 39 -37.66 18.15 8.58
C LEU A 39 -37.62 17.68 10.05
N GLY A 40 -36.88 16.61 10.35
CA GLY A 40 -36.61 16.18 11.73
C GLY A 40 -35.48 16.96 12.38
N SER A 41 -35.46 17.02 13.72
CA SER A 41 -34.42 17.71 14.50
C SER A 41 -32.99 17.25 14.11
N ASN A 42 -31.99 18.13 14.27
CA ASN A 42 -30.59 17.87 13.92
C ASN A 42 -30.03 16.56 14.52
N ARG A 43 -30.54 16.14 15.69
CA ARG A 43 -30.14 14.88 16.34
C ARG A 43 -30.61 13.66 15.56
N GLN A 44 -31.80 13.70 14.98
CA GLN A 44 -32.36 12.59 14.21
C GLN A 44 -31.70 12.45 12.84
N ARG A 45 -31.35 13.58 12.19
CA ARG A 45 -30.56 13.58 10.94
C ARG A 45 -29.20 12.89 11.11
N ARG A 46 -28.51 13.13 12.23
CA ARG A 46 -27.22 12.49 12.53
C ARG A 46 -27.34 10.97 12.74
N LYS A 47 -28.36 10.51 13.48
CA LYS A 47 -28.61 9.07 13.68
C LYS A 47 -28.89 8.35 12.36
N LYS A 48 -29.73 8.96 11.49
CA LYS A 48 -30.02 8.42 10.16
C LYS A 48 -28.76 8.36 9.27
N SER A 49 -27.97 9.43 9.25
CA SER A 49 -26.72 9.47 8.48
C SER A 49 -25.71 8.39 8.92
N ALA A 50 -25.56 8.15 10.22
CA ALA A 50 -24.68 7.09 10.72
C ALA A 50 -25.14 5.69 10.28
N ALA A 51 -26.44 5.41 10.32
CA ALA A 51 -26.99 4.15 9.84
C ALA A 51 -26.77 3.96 8.32
N ILE A 52 -26.97 5.02 7.53
CA ILE A 52 -26.71 5.02 6.09
C ILE A 52 -25.25 4.69 5.79
N HIS A 53 -24.30 5.33 6.48
CA HIS A 53 -22.87 5.08 6.27
C HIS A 53 -22.47 3.65 6.63
N ARG A 54 -23.09 3.02 7.64
CA ARG A 54 -22.85 1.62 7.97
C ARG A 54 -23.38 0.66 6.91
N CYS A 55 -24.62 0.85 6.46
CA CYS A 55 -25.18 0.04 5.38
C CYS A 55 -24.33 0.19 4.10
N PHE A 56 -23.91 1.41 3.79
CA PHE A 56 -23.04 1.68 2.65
C PHE A 56 -21.66 0.99 2.80
N LEU A 57 -21.02 1.10 3.96
CA LEU A 57 -19.75 0.42 4.24
C LEU A 57 -19.89 -1.12 4.15
N PHE A 58 -20.99 -1.68 4.66
CA PHE A 58 -21.27 -3.11 4.57
C PHE A 58 -21.38 -3.55 3.11
N LEU A 59 -22.16 -2.83 2.30
CA LEU A 59 -22.35 -3.15 0.89
C LEU A 59 -21.07 -3.00 0.07
N ILE A 60 -20.29 -1.95 0.29
CA ILE A 60 -19.00 -1.78 -0.40
C ILE A 60 -18.07 -2.93 -0.03
N ASN A 61 -17.99 -3.34 1.24
CA ASN A 61 -17.16 -4.48 1.64
C ASN A 61 -17.62 -5.78 1.01
N LEU A 62 -18.93 -6.02 0.93
CA LEU A 62 -19.47 -7.19 0.25
C LEU A 62 -19.09 -7.19 -1.23
N THR A 63 -19.22 -6.06 -1.92
CA THR A 63 -18.75 -5.90 -3.31
C THR A 63 -17.23 -6.08 -3.41
N SER A 64 -16.47 -5.62 -2.42
CA SER A 64 -15.02 -5.76 -2.38
C SER A 64 -14.59 -7.21 -2.21
N VAL A 65 -15.32 -8.00 -1.40
CA VAL A 65 -15.10 -9.46 -1.31
C VAL A 65 -15.31 -10.12 -2.67
N LEU A 66 -16.42 -9.84 -3.34
CA LEU A 66 -16.69 -10.41 -4.67
C LEU A 66 -15.61 -10.02 -5.68
N LEU A 67 -15.17 -8.76 -5.65
CA LEU A 67 -14.11 -8.28 -6.53
C LEU A 67 -12.75 -8.92 -6.22
N GLY A 68 -12.44 -9.11 -4.93
CA GLY A 68 -11.25 -9.85 -4.50
C GLY A 68 -11.22 -11.29 -5.02
N ILE A 69 -12.36 -11.99 -5.01
CA ILE A 69 -12.46 -13.35 -5.58
C ILE A 69 -12.15 -13.30 -7.09
N ILE A 70 -12.74 -12.35 -7.82
CA ILE A 70 -12.50 -12.17 -9.25
C ILE A 70 -11.02 -11.87 -9.53
N ILE A 71 -10.39 -11.00 -8.74
CA ILE A 71 -8.97 -10.65 -8.88
C ILE A 71 -8.09 -11.89 -8.66
N VAL A 72 -8.33 -12.64 -7.58
CA VAL A 72 -7.56 -13.85 -7.27
C VAL A 72 -7.71 -14.89 -8.38
N GLN A 73 -8.93 -15.16 -8.83
CA GLN A 73 -9.18 -16.11 -9.93
C GLN A 73 -8.54 -15.65 -11.25
N SER A 74 -8.59 -14.36 -11.56
CA SER A 74 -7.98 -13.80 -12.77
C SER A 74 -6.45 -13.84 -12.69
N GLY A 75 -5.89 -13.59 -11.51
CA GLY A 75 -4.46 -13.75 -11.23
C GLY A 75 -4.01 -15.20 -11.37
N PHE A 76 -4.73 -16.17 -10.80
CA PHE A 76 -4.44 -17.59 -10.99
C PHE A 76 -4.54 -18.01 -12.45
N SER A 77 -5.54 -17.53 -13.19
CA SER A 77 -5.68 -17.84 -14.62
C SER A 77 -4.50 -17.28 -15.42
N GLY A 78 -4.02 -16.09 -15.07
CA GLY A 78 -2.80 -15.52 -15.65
C GLY A 78 -1.55 -16.31 -15.29
N LEU A 79 -1.43 -16.72 -14.02
CA LEU A 79 -0.31 -17.54 -13.53
C LEU A 79 -0.24 -18.90 -14.24
N VAL A 80 -1.38 -19.60 -14.34
CA VAL A 80 -1.47 -20.87 -15.07
C VAL A 80 -1.20 -20.67 -16.56
N ALA A 81 -1.62 -19.57 -17.18
CA ALA A 81 -1.30 -19.29 -18.57
C ALA A 81 0.20 -19.03 -18.80
N THR A 82 0.87 -18.36 -17.86
CA THR A 82 2.33 -18.19 -17.91
C THR A 82 3.07 -19.48 -17.62
N ASP A 83 2.58 -20.27 -16.66
CA ASP A 83 3.24 -21.52 -16.25
C ASP A 83 2.99 -22.63 -17.26
N SER A 84 1.79 -22.78 -17.84
CA SER A 84 1.50 -23.83 -18.84
C SER A 84 2.26 -23.64 -20.16
N GLY A 85 2.56 -22.40 -20.55
CA GLY A 85 3.46 -22.10 -21.66
C GLY A 85 4.90 -22.56 -21.41
N VAL A 86 5.30 -22.68 -20.14
CA VAL A 86 6.63 -23.14 -19.69
C VAL A 86 6.62 -24.61 -19.23
N ALA A 87 5.50 -25.11 -18.70
CA ALA A 87 5.32 -26.43 -18.12
C ALA A 87 5.01 -27.50 -19.17
N GLY A 88 4.28 -27.16 -20.25
CA GLY A 88 4.18 -28.06 -21.42
C GLY A 88 5.53 -28.32 -22.09
N PHE A 89 6.53 -27.48 -21.79
CA PHE A 89 7.91 -27.58 -22.23
C PHE A 89 8.81 -28.27 -21.18
N LEU A 90 8.58 -28.04 -19.88
CA LEU A 90 9.31 -28.72 -18.79
C LEU A 90 8.90 -30.19 -18.58
N ASP A 91 7.69 -30.60 -18.97
CA ASP A 91 7.24 -32.00 -18.85
C ASP A 91 7.94 -32.93 -19.87
N SER A 92 8.53 -32.36 -20.93
CA SER A 92 9.37 -33.10 -21.89
C SER A 92 10.86 -33.07 -21.55
N GLY A 93 11.23 -32.25 -20.55
CA GLY A 93 12.57 -32.06 -20.02
C GLY A 93 12.64 -32.44 -18.54
N HIS A 94 11.99 -33.54 -18.16
CA HIS A 94 12.25 -34.20 -16.89
C HIS A 94 13.74 -34.53 -16.82
N TYR A 95 14.53 -33.70 -16.10
CA TYR A 95 15.66 -34.09 -15.24
C TYR A 95 16.50 -32.90 -14.72
N LEU A 96 16.24 -31.63 -15.09
CA LEU A 96 17.18 -30.55 -14.69
C LEU A 96 16.67 -29.41 -13.78
N PHE A 97 15.39 -29.27 -13.46
CA PHE A 97 14.93 -28.13 -12.63
C PHE A 97 13.94 -28.44 -11.49
N THR A 98 13.55 -29.70 -11.25
CA THR A 98 12.76 -30.06 -10.07
C THR A 98 13.63 -30.26 -8.83
N ASN A 99 14.32 -29.20 -8.39
CA ASN A 99 14.82 -29.13 -7.01
C ASN A 99 15.04 -27.69 -6.50
N ILE A 100 14.17 -26.74 -6.87
CA ILE A 100 14.24 -25.34 -6.36
C ILE A 100 12.90 -24.90 -5.71
N SER A 101 12.01 -25.84 -5.38
CA SER A 101 10.76 -25.56 -4.64
C SER A 101 10.51 -26.54 -3.47
N SER A 102 11.52 -27.28 -3.01
CA SER A 102 11.42 -28.18 -1.86
C SER A 102 11.88 -27.46 -0.58
N GLY A 103 11.07 -26.50 -0.17
CA GLY A 103 11.15 -25.85 1.13
C GLY A 103 9.79 -25.26 1.51
N GLN A 104 8.78 -26.13 1.70
CA GLN A 104 7.42 -25.82 2.20
C GLN A 104 6.32 -25.39 1.20
N MET A 105 6.16 -26.07 0.06
CA MET A 105 4.83 -26.20 -0.57
C MET A 105 4.56 -27.60 -1.16
N ILE A 106 5.08 -28.64 -0.50
CA ILE A 106 4.59 -30.01 -0.65
C ILE A 106 4.02 -30.40 0.71
N ALA A 107 2.69 -30.24 0.88
CA ALA A 107 1.85 -30.98 1.85
C ALA A 107 0.48 -30.31 2.13
N PHE A 108 -0.22 -29.78 1.13
CA PHE A 108 -1.66 -29.45 1.30
C PHE A 108 -2.58 -30.20 0.33
N SER A 109 -2.09 -30.60 -0.85
CA SER A 109 -2.85 -31.46 -1.77
C SER A 109 -2.76 -32.95 -1.40
N ASP A 110 -1.60 -33.42 -0.93
CA ASP A 110 -1.39 -34.83 -0.56
C ASP A 110 -1.94 -35.21 0.82
N LEU A 111 -2.12 -34.22 1.72
CA LEU A 111 -2.70 -34.42 3.05
C LEU A 111 -4.22 -34.67 3.01
N ILE A 112 -4.89 -34.26 1.92
CA ILE A 112 -6.33 -34.51 1.70
C ILE A 112 -6.54 -35.87 1.01
N LYS A 113 -5.53 -36.38 0.28
CA LYS A 113 -5.61 -37.68 -0.43
C LYS A 113 -5.10 -38.88 0.37
N SER A 114 -4.20 -38.70 1.34
CA SER A 114 -3.57 -39.80 2.08
C SER A 114 -4.09 -39.98 3.51
N GLY A 115 -5.42 -39.93 3.70
CA GLY A 115 -6.08 -40.25 4.98
C GLY A 115 -5.94 -41.72 5.46
N LYS A 116 -4.92 -42.45 5.01
CA LYS A 116 -4.56 -43.80 5.47
C LYS A 116 -3.03 -43.92 5.49
N ASP A 117 -2.53 -44.42 6.61
CA ASP A 117 -1.18 -44.95 6.83
C ASP A 117 -0.10 -43.95 7.30
N LEU A 118 -0.26 -43.47 8.53
CA LEU A 118 0.72 -42.66 9.27
C LEU A 118 1.39 -43.43 10.43
N SER A 119 1.46 -44.77 10.37
CA SER A 119 2.04 -45.61 11.43
C SER A 119 3.31 -46.37 11.07
N ALA A 120 3.84 -46.25 9.83
CA ALA A 120 4.95 -47.11 9.37
C ALA A 120 6.33 -46.44 9.28
N MET A 121 6.46 -45.12 9.50
CA MET A 121 7.71 -44.40 9.19
C MET A 121 8.49 -43.87 10.42
N ALA A 122 8.42 -44.58 11.55
CA ALA A 122 9.10 -44.16 12.79
C ALA A 122 10.15 -45.15 13.33
N LEU A 123 10.55 -46.21 12.60
CA LEU A 123 11.41 -47.26 13.16
C LEU A 123 12.45 -47.85 12.20
N SER A 124 13.24 -47.02 11.52
CA SER A 124 14.38 -47.52 10.71
C SER A 124 15.58 -46.57 10.69
N GLY A 125 16.01 -46.15 11.88
CA GLY A 125 17.21 -45.33 12.01
C GLY A 125 17.92 -45.60 13.33
N LEU A 126 18.45 -46.80 13.52
CA LEU A 126 19.49 -47.13 14.51
C LEU A 126 20.08 -48.51 14.17
N THR A 127 21.41 -48.60 14.13
CA THR A 127 22.31 -49.69 13.63
C THR A 127 22.56 -49.61 12.11
N GLY A 128 23.78 -49.58 11.58
CA GLY A 128 25.09 -49.74 12.19
C GLY A 128 26.23 -49.34 11.24
N THR A 129 27.42 -49.43 11.83
CA THR A 129 28.80 -49.19 11.40
C THR A 129 29.23 -49.62 9.99
N GLY A 130 30.10 -48.83 9.34
CA GLY A 130 31.15 -49.36 8.44
C GLY A 130 31.60 -48.50 7.26
N SER A 131 32.91 -48.21 7.22
CA SER A 131 33.78 -47.91 6.06
C SER A 131 33.96 -46.43 5.59
N PRO A 132 35.21 -45.97 5.33
CA PRO A 132 35.48 -44.65 4.75
C PRO A 132 35.22 -44.70 3.25
N SER A 133 34.06 -44.19 2.84
CA SER A 133 33.71 -44.01 1.43
C SER A 133 34.29 -42.69 0.91
N GLU A 134 34.81 -42.74 -0.30
CA GLU A 134 35.37 -41.66 -1.10
C GLU A 134 34.58 -40.35 -0.96
N THR A 135 35.28 -39.25 -0.78
CA THR A 135 34.71 -37.90 -0.72
C THR A 135 34.06 -37.59 -2.08
N PRO A 136 32.72 -37.45 -2.17
CA PRO A 136 32.08 -37.13 -3.42
C PRO A 136 32.48 -35.70 -3.82
N SER A 137 33.05 -35.59 -5.03
CA SER A 137 33.29 -34.30 -5.69
C SER A 137 31.98 -33.50 -5.68
N PRO A 138 31.97 -32.22 -5.26
CA PRO A 138 30.75 -31.44 -5.20
C PRO A 138 30.18 -31.31 -6.62
N SER A 139 29.07 -32.00 -6.87
CA SER A 139 28.28 -31.79 -8.08
C SER A 139 28.00 -30.29 -8.22
N PRO A 140 28.24 -29.69 -9.38
CA PRO A 140 27.96 -28.28 -9.60
C PRO A 140 26.49 -28.04 -9.29
N SER A 141 26.23 -27.35 -8.19
CA SER A 141 24.89 -26.92 -7.81
C SER A 141 24.39 -26.02 -8.94
N THR A 142 23.39 -26.50 -9.67
CA THR A 142 22.72 -25.75 -10.74
C THR A 142 22.34 -24.38 -10.19
N PRO A 143 22.72 -23.27 -10.86
CA PRO A 143 22.38 -21.94 -10.39
C PRO A 143 20.87 -21.85 -10.22
N SER A 144 20.46 -21.60 -8.98
CA SER A 144 19.06 -21.37 -8.63
C SER A 144 18.56 -20.20 -9.45
N SER A 145 17.69 -20.47 -10.44
CA SER A 145 17.06 -19.43 -11.22
C SER A 145 16.15 -18.64 -10.28
N ALA A 146 16.58 -17.43 -9.93
CA ALA A 146 15.84 -16.57 -9.04
C ALA A 146 14.38 -16.40 -9.52
N PRO A 147 13.41 -16.41 -8.59
CA PRO A 147 12.00 -16.26 -8.94
C PRO A 147 11.78 -14.88 -9.56
N ARG A 148 11.65 -14.84 -10.90
CA ARG A 148 11.29 -13.63 -11.62
C ARG A 148 9.93 -13.15 -11.13
N LEU A 149 9.81 -11.84 -10.91
CA LEU A 149 8.58 -11.24 -10.45
C LEU A 149 7.44 -11.49 -11.44
N ASN A 150 6.51 -12.37 -11.09
CA ASN A 150 5.32 -12.60 -11.89
C ASN A 150 4.25 -11.55 -11.50
N PRO A 151 3.82 -10.66 -12.42
CA PRO A 151 2.82 -9.64 -12.11
C PRO A 151 1.50 -10.25 -11.63
N PHE A 152 1.15 -11.44 -12.12
CA PHE A 152 -0.06 -12.14 -11.68
C PHE A 152 0.05 -12.66 -10.24
N ALA A 153 1.25 -13.02 -9.75
CA ALA A 153 1.43 -13.37 -8.35
C ALA A 153 1.19 -12.17 -7.42
N VAL A 154 1.63 -10.97 -7.83
CA VAL A 154 1.35 -9.71 -7.11
C VAL A 154 -0.15 -9.42 -7.11
N VAL A 155 -0.84 -9.63 -8.22
CA VAL A 155 -2.30 -9.49 -8.33
C VAL A 155 -3.03 -10.46 -7.38
N VAL A 156 -2.61 -11.74 -7.33
CA VAL A 156 -3.19 -12.73 -6.40
C VAL A 156 -2.97 -12.27 -4.95
N ALA A 157 -1.76 -11.86 -4.59
CA ALA A 157 -1.47 -11.37 -3.25
C ALA A 157 -2.31 -10.13 -2.89
N ALA A 158 -2.45 -9.17 -3.81
CA ALA A 158 -3.26 -7.98 -3.61
C ALA A 158 -4.75 -8.33 -3.46
N GLY A 159 -5.27 -9.22 -4.32
CA GLY A 159 -6.65 -9.73 -4.24
C GLY A 159 -6.94 -10.46 -2.93
N SER A 160 -6.03 -11.33 -2.48
CA SER A 160 -6.15 -12.04 -1.20
C SER A 160 -6.10 -11.09 -0.01
N SER A 161 -5.24 -10.06 -0.05
CA SER A 161 -5.21 -9.03 1.00
C SER A 161 -6.53 -8.27 1.07
N MET A 162 -7.12 -7.94 -0.09
CA MET A 162 -8.42 -7.28 -0.18
C MET A 162 -9.54 -8.14 0.41
N LEU A 163 -9.56 -9.45 0.13
CA LEU A 163 -10.51 -10.39 0.74
C LEU A 163 -10.42 -10.38 2.27
N LEU A 164 -9.20 -10.49 2.81
CA LEU A 164 -8.96 -10.44 4.25
C LEU A 164 -9.45 -9.12 4.84
N PHE A 165 -9.04 -7.98 4.28
CA PHE A 165 -9.44 -6.68 4.84
C PHE A 165 -10.93 -6.40 4.70
N SER A 166 -11.56 -6.80 3.60
CA SER A 166 -13.01 -6.62 3.42
C SER A 166 -13.83 -7.48 4.37
N THR A 167 -13.39 -8.70 4.70
CA THR A 167 -14.06 -9.49 5.75
C THR A 167 -13.93 -8.86 7.13
N PHE A 168 -12.75 -8.34 7.49
CA PHE A 168 -12.59 -7.52 8.70
C PHE A 168 -13.49 -6.27 8.67
N GLY A 169 -13.66 -5.66 7.50
CA GLY A 169 -14.56 -4.52 7.28
C GLY A 169 -16.03 -4.86 7.50
N LEU A 170 -16.49 -6.03 7.04
CA LEU A 170 -17.84 -6.53 7.31
C LEU A 170 -18.05 -6.70 8.81
N CYS A 171 -17.14 -7.39 9.50
CA CYS A 171 -17.21 -7.54 10.96
C CYS A 171 -17.20 -6.18 11.67
N GLY A 172 -16.30 -5.27 11.27
CA GLY A 172 -16.21 -3.93 11.83
C GLY A 172 -17.49 -3.11 11.61
N SER A 173 -18.13 -3.23 10.45
CA SER A 173 -19.38 -2.53 10.14
C SER A 173 -20.55 -3.01 11.01
N CYS A 174 -20.61 -4.31 11.33
CA CYS A 174 -21.60 -4.90 12.23
C CYS A 174 -21.36 -4.49 13.70
N CYS A 175 -20.11 -4.34 14.11
CA CYS A 175 -19.72 -4.04 15.50
C CYS A 175 -19.54 -2.53 15.79
N ALA A 176 -19.62 -1.65 14.78
CA ALA A 176 -19.42 -0.21 14.95
C ALA A 176 -20.58 0.42 15.74
N LEU A 177 -20.31 0.81 16.99
CA LEU A 177 -21.25 1.61 17.80
C LEU A 177 -21.03 3.10 17.54
N SER A 178 -22.11 3.84 17.36
CA SER A 178 -22.05 5.28 17.06
C SER A 178 -21.79 5.98 18.38
N LYS A 179 -20.62 6.59 18.55
CA LYS A 179 -20.35 7.44 19.71
C LYS A 179 -21.30 8.64 19.64
N ASN A 180 -22.37 8.63 20.43
CA ASN A 180 -23.16 9.84 20.62
C ASN A 180 -22.28 10.82 21.40
N ARG A 181 -22.01 11.97 20.77
CA ARG A 181 -21.02 13.01 21.11
C ARG A 181 -21.28 13.76 22.44
N GLY A 182 -21.91 13.13 23.42
CA GLY A 182 -22.29 13.75 24.70
C GLY A 182 -21.71 13.06 25.94
N ASP A 183 -21.36 11.77 25.86
CA ASP A 183 -20.75 11.05 26.97
C ASP A 183 -19.25 10.90 26.71
N ASP A 184 -18.51 11.98 26.96
CA ASP A 184 -17.04 12.01 26.86
C ASP A 184 -16.35 11.09 27.88
N ALA A 185 -17.10 10.50 28.81
CA ALA A 185 -16.61 9.62 29.87
C ALA A 185 -16.38 8.16 29.44
N TYR A 186 -16.96 7.68 28.34
CA TYR A 186 -16.68 6.31 27.88
C TYR A 186 -15.43 6.28 27.00
N GLY A 187 -14.40 5.61 27.53
CA GLY A 187 -13.08 5.42 26.94
C GLY A 187 -13.10 4.84 25.52
N PRO A 188 -11.92 4.68 24.89
CA PRO A 188 -11.84 4.25 23.50
C PRO A 188 -12.36 2.81 23.37
N CYS A 189 -13.64 2.66 22.98
CA CYS A 189 -14.22 1.37 22.67
C CYS A 189 -13.31 0.64 21.68
N PHE A 190 -12.98 -0.61 21.98
CA PHE A 190 -12.14 -1.48 21.16
C PHE A 190 -12.57 -1.48 19.68
N SER A 191 -13.88 -1.42 19.43
CA SER A 191 -14.49 -1.30 18.10
C SER A 191 -13.97 -0.11 17.28
N ASN A 192 -13.78 1.07 17.86
CA ASN A 192 -13.26 2.24 17.14
C ASN A 192 -11.78 2.09 16.78
N LYS A 193 -10.99 1.44 17.64
CA LYS A 193 -9.58 1.13 17.35
C LYS A 193 -9.49 0.12 16.20
N LEU A 194 -10.33 -0.90 16.22
CA LEU A 194 -10.42 -1.91 15.16
C LEU A 194 -10.84 -1.29 13.83
N LEU A 195 -11.85 -0.42 13.82
CA LEU A 195 -12.30 0.26 12.62
C LEU A 195 -11.24 1.23 12.06
N PHE A 196 -10.45 1.86 12.92
CA PHE A 196 -9.31 2.67 12.50
C PHE A 196 -8.16 1.81 11.93
N ALA A 197 -7.85 0.67 12.54
CA ALA A 197 -6.87 -0.27 11.98
C ALA A 197 -7.30 -0.79 10.61
N TYR A 198 -8.58 -1.12 10.44
CA TYR A 198 -9.18 -1.47 9.16
C TYR A 198 -9.07 -0.33 8.14
N TYR A 199 -9.34 0.92 8.54
CA TYR A 199 -9.17 2.09 7.69
C TYR A 199 -7.72 2.20 7.16
N VAL A 200 -6.72 2.04 8.03
CA VAL A 200 -5.30 2.06 7.62
C VAL A 200 -4.95 0.88 6.71
N ALA A 201 -5.43 -0.31 7.02
CA ALA A 201 -5.18 -1.51 6.22
C ALA A 201 -5.75 -1.41 4.81
N ILE A 202 -6.97 -0.86 4.66
CA ILE A 202 -7.57 -0.61 3.35
C ILE A 202 -6.81 0.44 2.54
N LEU A 203 -6.27 1.47 3.19
CA LEU A 203 -5.42 2.45 2.50
C LEU A 203 -4.15 1.80 1.96
N ILE A 204 -3.48 0.94 2.74
CA ILE A 204 -2.31 0.16 2.30
C ILE A 204 -2.69 -0.78 1.15
N SER A 205 -3.80 -1.49 1.28
CA SER A 205 -4.30 -2.40 0.24
C SER A 205 -4.65 -1.66 -1.06
N SER A 206 -5.21 -0.45 -0.97
CA SER A 206 -5.47 0.41 -2.14
C SER A 206 -4.18 0.76 -2.88
N ALA A 207 -3.12 1.15 -2.15
CA ALA A 207 -1.81 1.41 -2.76
C ALA A 207 -1.22 0.16 -3.43
N GLY A 208 -1.34 -1.01 -2.79
CA GLY A 208 -0.93 -2.29 -3.37
C GLY A 208 -1.69 -2.66 -4.64
N LEU A 209 -3.00 -2.38 -4.70
CA LEU A 209 -3.82 -2.59 -5.90
C LEU A 209 -3.44 -1.63 -7.03
N VAL A 210 -3.13 -0.35 -6.72
CA VAL A 210 -2.61 0.59 -7.71
C VAL A 210 -1.27 0.11 -8.27
N PHE A 211 -0.37 -0.36 -7.40
CA PHE A 211 0.90 -0.91 -7.85
C PHE A 211 0.72 -2.16 -8.73
N ALA A 212 -0.14 -3.09 -8.34
CA ALA A 212 -0.48 -4.26 -9.15
C ALA A 212 -1.06 -3.86 -10.52
N ALA A 213 -1.91 -2.83 -10.57
CA ALA A 213 -2.43 -2.31 -11.82
C ALA A 213 -1.34 -1.73 -12.72
N LEU A 214 -0.40 -0.96 -12.16
CA LEU A 214 0.74 -0.42 -12.89
C LEU A 214 1.61 -1.54 -13.48
N LEU A 215 1.90 -2.59 -12.70
CA LEU A 215 2.62 -3.76 -13.20
C LEU A 215 1.89 -4.45 -14.34
N CYS A 216 0.56 -4.62 -14.22
CA CYS A 216 -0.24 -5.21 -15.29
C CYS A 216 -0.24 -4.36 -16.57
N PHE A 217 -0.30 -3.04 -16.47
CA PHE A 217 -0.25 -2.15 -17.64
C PHE A 217 1.15 -2.13 -18.28
N ALA A 218 2.20 -2.04 -17.46
CA ALA A 218 3.58 -2.13 -17.94
C ALA A 218 3.86 -3.48 -18.63
N PHE A 219 3.36 -4.58 -18.05
CA PHE A 219 3.46 -5.90 -18.67
C PHE A 219 2.67 -5.98 -19.97
N ALA A 220 1.48 -5.39 -20.04
CA ALA A 220 0.70 -5.36 -21.27
C ALA A 220 1.45 -4.63 -22.40
N ASP A 221 2.06 -3.49 -22.11
CA ASP A 221 2.78 -2.70 -23.11
C ASP A 221 4.09 -3.39 -23.56
N LYS A 222 4.68 -4.24 -22.70
CA LYS A 222 5.87 -5.04 -23.00
C LYS A 222 5.60 -6.49 -23.44
N ALA A 223 4.34 -6.87 -23.58
CA ALA A 223 3.96 -8.26 -23.87
C ALA A 223 4.57 -8.76 -25.20
N THR A 224 4.68 -7.88 -26.20
CA THR A 224 5.33 -8.16 -27.50
C THR A 224 6.76 -8.64 -27.32
N GLU A 225 7.57 -7.89 -26.57
CA GLU A 225 8.99 -8.20 -26.33
C GLU A 225 9.13 -9.54 -25.62
N TYR A 226 8.34 -9.80 -24.57
CA TYR A 226 8.37 -11.07 -23.84
C TYR A 226 7.99 -12.28 -24.69
N MET A 227 6.99 -12.14 -25.56
CA MET A 227 6.56 -13.22 -26.45
C MET A 227 7.61 -13.52 -27.53
N VAL A 228 8.27 -12.51 -28.08
CA VAL A 228 9.39 -12.70 -29.03
C VAL A 228 10.56 -13.43 -28.36
N TYR A 229 10.91 -13.07 -27.13
CA TYR A 229 11.94 -13.80 -26.36
C TYR A 229 11.54 -15.26 -26.07
N ALA A 230 10.28 -15.50 -25.72
CA ALA A 230 9.77 -16.85 -25.49
C ALA A 230 9.79 -17.69 -26.77
N GLU A 231 9.43 -17.10 -27.91
CA GLU A 231 9.50 -17.76 -29.22
C GLU A 231 10.94 -18.07 -29.62
N ALA A 232 11.87 -17.12 -29.46
CA ALA A 232 13.28 -17.35 -29.73
C ALA A 232 13.87 -18.46 -28.85
N LEU A 233 13.47 -18.52 -27.58
CA LEU A 233 13.86 -19.59 -26.66
C LEU A 233 13.27 -20.95 -27.07
N LEU A 234 12.00 -20.96 -27.50
CA LEU A 234 11.33 -22.16 -28.01
C LEU A 234 12.01 -22.69 -29.29
N LEU A 235 12.37 -21.81 -30.22
CA LEU A 235 13.09 -22.17 -31.44
C LEU A 235 14.49 -22.70 -31.12
N ALA A 236 15.20 -22.06 -30.18
CA ALA A 236 16.53 -22.50 -29.76
C ALA A 236 16.48 -23.90 -29.13
N VAL A 237 15.48 -24.22 -28.32
CA VAL A 237 15.39 -25.53 -27.66
C VAL A 237 14.78 -26.61 -28.56
N ASN A 238 13.82 -26.29 -29.42
CA ASN A 238 13.28 -27.26 -30.39
C ASN A 238 14.31 -27.74 -31.42
N SER A 239 15.43 -27.01 -31.58
CA SER A 239 16.57 -27.50 -32.39
C SER A 239 17.24 -28.76 -31.81
N SER A 240 16.93 -29.14 -30.56
CA SER A 240 17.60 -30.22 -29.83
C SER A 240 16.74 -31.46 -29.51
N ALA A 241 15.41 -31.43 -29.70
CA ALA A 241 14.56 -32.61 -29.49
C ALA A 241 13.24 -32.58 -30.31
N PRO A 242 12.81 -33.71 -30.90
CA PRO A 242 11.53 -33.82 -31.60
C PRO A 242 10.37 -33.96 -30.59
N LEU A 243 9.83 -32.85 -30.11
CA LEU A 243 8.63 -32.86 -29.27
C LEU A 243 7.35 -33.11 -30.10
N PRO A 244 6.34 -33.79 -29.52
CA PRO A 244 5.04 -34.02 -30.15
C PRO A 244 4.32 -32.70 -30.43
N LEU A 245 3.91 -32.55 -31.69
CA LEU A 245 3.25 -31.40 -32.30
C LEU A 245 1.92 -31.05 -31.58
N ILE A 246 1.98 -30.28 -30.49
CA ILE A 246 0.87 -29.41 -30.13
C ILE A 246 0.85 -28.33 -31.21
N GLY A 247 -0.19 -28.32 -32.05
CA GLY A 247 -0.26 -27.44 -33.22
C GLY A 247 0.07 -25.98 -32.85
N PRO A 248 0.88 -25.28 -33.66
CA PRO A 248 1.40 -23.97 -33.31
C PRO A 248 0.23 -23.02 -33.06
N ILE A 249 0.08 -22.58 -31.81
CA ILE A 249 -0.76 -21.43 -31.52
C ILE A 249 -0.08 -20.24 -32.22
N PRO A 250 -0.76 -19.52 -33.12
CA PRO A 250 -0.15 -18.38 -33.78
C PRO A 250 0.25 -17.36 -32.70
N VAL A 251 1.51 -16.92 -32.74
CA VAL A 251 2.11 -16.04 -31.72
C VAL A 251 1.28 -14.76 -31.53
N SER A 252 0.69 -14.26 -32.62
CA SER A 252 -0.23 -13.11 -32.61
C SER A 252 -1.46 -13.30 -31.72
N ASP A 253 -1.99 -14.53 -31.62
CA ASP A 253 -3.14 -14.81 -30.76
C ASP A 253 -2.75 -14.90 -29.29
N ALA A 254 -1.59 -15.48 -29.00
CA ALA A 254 -1.07 -15.57 -27.64
C ALA A 254 -0.71 -14.17 -27.10
N GLU A 255 -0.06 -13.33 -27.91
CA GLU A 255 0.24 -11.94 -27.60
C GLU A 255 -1.04 -11.14 -27.32
N ARG A 256 -2.02 -11.21 -28.24
CA ARG A 256 -3.29 -10.50 -28.08
C ARG A 256 -4.03 -10.90 -26.81
N ARG A 257 -3.99 -12.19 -26.44
CA ARG A 257 -4.59 -12.70 -25.20
C ARG A 257 -3.85 -12.20 -23.97
N ALA A 258 -2.52 -12.29 -23.95
CA ALA A 258 -1.70 -11.79 -22.84
C ALA A 258 -1.94 -10.29 -22.60
N TRP A 259 -1.92 -9.51 -23.67
CA TRP A 259 -2.20 -8.07 -23.64
C TRP A 259 -3.61 -7.76 -23.11
N THR A 260 -4.63 -8.44 -23.63
CA THR A 260 -6.03 -8.21 -23.24
C THR A 260 -6.26 -8.59 -21.78
N ASN A 261 -5.71 -9.73 -21.35
CA ASN A 261 -5.83 -10.20 -19.97
C ASN A 261 -5.12 -9.26 -19.00
N ALA A 262 -3.88 -8.86 -19.30
CA ALA A 262 -3.11 -7.95 -18.46
C ALA A 262 -3.82 -6.59 -18.30
N ARG A 263 -4.31 -5.98 -19.39
CA ARG A 263 -5.09 -4.72 -19.31
C ARG A 263 -6.40 -4.88 -18.54
N THR A 264 -7.10 -5.99 -18.73
CA THR A 264 -8.36 -6.27 -18.03
C THR A 264 -8.12 -6.41 -16.53
N VAL A 265 -7.12 -7.19 -16.13
CA VAL A 265 -6.73 -7.38 -14.73
C VAL A 265 -6.28 -6.05 -14.11
N GLY A 266 -5.43 -5.29 -14.81
CA GLY A 266 -5.01 -3.96 -14.35
C GLY A 266 -6.20 -3.01 -14.13
N GLY A 267 -7.16 -2.99 -15.06
CA GLY A 267 -8.40 -2.22 -14.92
C GLY A 267 -9.25 -2.65 -13.71
N ILE A 268 -9.35 -3.95 -13.45
CA ILE A 268 -10.05 -4.48 -12.27
C ILE A 268 -9.34 -4.04 -10.98
N CYS A 269 -8.01 -4.07 -10.93
CA CYS A 269 -7.22 -3.59 -9.79
C CYS A 269 -7.44 -2.09 -9.52
N VAL A 270 -7.50 -1.23 -10.55
CA VAL A 270 -7.84 0.20 -10.39
C VAL A 270 -9.24 0.38 -9.81
N ALA A 271 -10.23 -0.34 -10.34
CA ALA A 271 -11.60 -0.29 -9.83
C ALA A 271 -11.68 -0.73 -8.36
N ALA A 272 -10.95 -1.78 -7.99
CA ALA A 272 -10.83 -2.25 -6.62
C ALA A 272 -10.15 -1.23 -5.70
N ALA A 273 -9.09 -0.59 -6.15
CA ALA A 273 -8.42 0.47 -5.41
C ALA A 273 -9.36 1.65 -5.12
N ALA A 274 -10.17 2.06 -6.11
CA ALA A 274 -11.17 3.11 -5.94
C ALA A 274 -12.27 2.70 -4.95
N LEU A 275 -12.72 1.45 -5.00
CA LEU A 275 -13.70 0.90 -4.05
C LEU A 275 -13.15 0.90 -2.62
N ASN A 276 -11.87 0.54 -2.44
CA ASN A 276 -11.16 0.63 -1.16
C ASN A 276 -11.11 2.07 -0.63
N VAL A 277 -10.86 3.08 -1.49
CA VAL A 277 -10.91 4.49 -1.09
C VAL A 277 -12.31 4.91 -0.62
N LEU A 278 -13.38 4.44 -1.28
CA LEU A 278 -14.76 4.68 -0.84
C LEU A 278 -15.06 4.01 0.51
N CYS A 279 -14.54 2.81 0.72
CA CYS A 279 -14.55 2.12 2.02
C CYS A 279 -13.87 2.96 3.11
N ALA A 280 -12.66 3.45 2.84
CA ALA A 280 -11.90 4.29 3.77
C ALA A 280 -12.66 5.60 4.09
N ARG A 281 -13.23 6.25 3.08
CA ARG A 281 -14.07 7.45 3.27
C ARG A 281 -15.28 7.16 4.17
N SER A 282 -15.96 6.04 3.95
CA SER A 282 -17.13 5.64 4.74
C SER A 282 -16.74 5.29 6.18
N GLY A 283 -15.61 4.61 6.37
CA GLY A 283 -15.03 4.37 7.70
C GLY A 283 -14.69 5.67 8.43
N ALA A 284 -14.07 6.63 7.73
CA ALA A 284 -13.76 7.95 8.29
C ALA A 284 -15.02 8.73 8.66
N ALA A 285 -16.10 8.61 7.90
CA ALA A 285 -17.39 9.22 8.22
C ALA A 285 -18.00 8.65 9.51
N ILE A 286 -17.92 7.32 9.71
CA ILE A 286 -18.41 6.64 10.93
C ILE A 286 -17.57 7.00 12.15
N LEU A 287 -16.24 7.03 12.01
CA LEU A 287 -15.30 7.43 13.06
C LEU A 287 -15.36 8.94 13.38
N GLY A 288 -15.85 9.73 12.42
CA GLY A 288 -15.74 11.18 12.40
C GLY A 288 -14.47 11.63 11.69
N TYR A 289 -14.63 12.45 10.65
CA TYR A 289 -13.52 12.95 9.84
C TYR A 289 -12.46 13.67 10.69
N ASP A 290 -12.90 14.44 11.67
CA ASP A 290 -12.03 15.15 12.62
C ASP A 290 -11.09 14.23 13.39
N TRP A 291 -11.68 13.19 13.99
CA TRP A 291 -10.94 12.23 14.80
C TRP A 291 -10.01 11.42 13.91
N THR A 292 -10.51 10.98 12.76
CA THR A 292 -9.75 10.20 11.79
C THR A 292 -8.56 11.00 11.26
N ALA A 293 -8.76 12.23 10.78
CA ALA A 293 -7.68 13.07 10.27
C ALA A 293 -6.58 13.33 11.32
N ARG A 294 -6.97 13.67 12.56
CA ARG A 294 -6.01 13.89 13.66
C ARG A 294 -5.24 12.60 14.00
N ARG A 295 -5.94 11.47 14.10
CA ARG A 295 -5.31 10.18 14.44
C ARG A 295 -4.41 9.67 13.33
N THR A 296 -4.82 9.80 12.07
CA THR A 296 -3.99 9.45 10.92
C THR A 296 -2.72 10.27 10.90
N LEU A 297 -2.81 11.60 11.02
CA LEU A 297 -1.61 12.47 11.07
C LEU A 297 -0.71 12.14 12.26
N LEU A 298 -1.27 11.93 13.44
CA LEU A 298 -0.46 11.63 14.62
C LEU A 298 0.23 10.26 14.49
N ALA A 299 -0.49 9.24 14.05
CA ALA A 299 0.06 7.90 13.87
C ALA A 299 1.11 7.86 12.75
N SER A 300 0.83 8.46 11.59
CA SER A 300 1.73 8.45 10.44
C SER A 300 3.02 9.22 10.73
N ASN A 301 2.93 10.39 11.37
CA ASN A 301 4.12 11.16 11.75
C ASN A 301 4.91 10.48 12.89
N LEU A 302 4.25 9.80 13.83
CA LEU A 302 4.96 9.03 14.86
C LEU A 302 5.75 7.86 14.25
N VAL A 303 5.10 7.09 13.36
CA VAL A 303 5.76 6.00 12.63
C VAL A 303 6.89 6.55 11.77
N SER A 304 6.67 7.65 11.05
CA SER A 304 7.69 8.28 10.20
C SER A 304 8.87 8.81 11.03
N ALA A 305 8.63 9.38 12.21
CA ALA A 305 9.69 9.80 13.13
C ALA A 305 10.53 8.61 13.60
N ALA A 306 9.88 7.50 13.99
CA ALA A 306 10.56 6.29 14.41
C ALA A 306 11.40 5.68 13.26
N LEU A 307 10.85 5.65 12.04
CA LEU A 307 11.58 5.23 10.84
C LEU A 307 12.76 6.15 10.55
N GLY A 308 12.58 7.47 10.64
CA GLY A 308 13.66 8.45 10.46
C GLY A 308 14.79 8.26 11.46
N ILE A 309 14.47 8.02 12.74
CA ILE A 309 15.47 7.71 13.78
C ILE A 309 16.20 6.40 13.46
N GLY A 310 15.46 5.38 13.00
CA GLY A 310 16.06 4.12 12.53
C GLY A 310 17.04 4.33 11.37
N ILE A 311 16.66 5.13 10.37
CA ILE A 311 17.50 5.48 9.22
C ILE A 311 18.75 6.24 9.67
N ILE A 312 18.63 7.19 10.59
CA ILE A 312 19.78 7.89 11.18
C ILE A 312 20.70 6.90 11.88
N ALA A 313 20.16 5.97 12.68
CA ALA A 313 20.96 4.95 13.36
C ALA A 313 21.69 4.03 12.37
N LEU A 314 21.05 3.67 11.24
CA LEU A 314 21.69 2.91 10.17
C LEU A 314 22.90 3.65 9.59
N ALA A 315 22.84 4.98 9.45
CA ALA A 315 23.97 5.78 8.95
C ALA A 315 25.20 5.74 9.87
N PHE A 316 25.02 5.43 11.16
CA PHE A 316 26.11 5.31 12.13
C PHE A 316 26.64 3.88 12.28
N LEU A 317 26.04 2.88 11.61
CA LEU A 317 26.54 1.51 11.69
C LEU A 317 27.91 1.40 11.00
N PRO A 318 28.91 0.73 11.63
CA PRO A 318 30.23 0.55 11.04
C PRO A 318 30.19 -0.06 9.64
N ALA A 319 29.28 -1.01 9.40
CA ALA A 319 29.10 -1.63 8.08
C ALA A 319 28.74 -0.61 6.99
N VAL A 320 27.90 0.39 7.29
CA VAL A 320 27.51 1.44 6.34
C VAL A 320 28.64 2.45 6.15
N GLN A 321 29.38 2.76 7.21
CA GLN A 321 30.55 3.64 7.14
C GLN A 321 31.68 3.02 6.31
N GLN A 322 31.96 1.73 6.52
CA GLN A 322 32.97 0.97 5.77
C GLN A 322 32.56 0.81 4.30
N ALA A 323 31.27 0.52 4.03
CA ALA A 323 30.76 0.35 2.67
C ALA A 323 30.84 1.61 1.79
N SER A 324 31.04 2.79 2.38
CA SER A 324 31.09 4.04 1.63
C SER A 324 32.48 4.43 1.13
N GLY A 325 33.53 3.70 1.50
CA GLY A 325 34.91 4.08 1.24
C GLY A 325 35.29 5.45 1.83
N GLU A 326 36.30 6.11 1.25
CA GLU A 326 36.83 7.39 1.73
C GLU A 326 35.83 8.56 1.59
N GLU A 327 34.95 8.54 0.59
CA GLU A 327 34.07 9.67 0.28
C GLU A 327 32.92 9.86 1.31
N GLN A 328 32.60 8.81 2.08
CA GLN A 328 31.51 8.81 3.07
C GLN A 328 30.16 9.33 2.53
N TRP A 329 29.89 9.22 1.23
CA TRP A 329 28.67 9.73 0.61
C TRP A 329 27.42 8.97 1.09
N LEU A 330 27.52 7.66 1.32
CA LEU A 330 26.41 6.80 1.71
C LEU A 330 25.86 7.13 3.11
N PRO A 331 26.66 7.16 4.19
CA PRO A 331 26.17 7.53 5.52
C PRO A 331 25.67 8.97 5.55
N LYS A 332 26.29 9.90 4.82
CA LYS A 332 25.81 11.30 4.71
C LYS A 332 24.42 11.37 4.08
N THR A 333 24.19 10.60 3.01
CA THR A 333 22.90 10.57 2.29
C THR A 333 21.82 9.91 3.14
N ILE A 334 22.12 8.75 3.75
CA ILE A 334 21.18 8.02 4.62
C ILE A 334 20.86 8.86 5.86
N GLY A 335 21.87 9.43 6.53
CA GLY A 335 21.70 10.27 7.70
C GLY A 335 20.92 11.55 7.38
N GLY A 336 21.21 12.21 6.25
CA GLY A 336 20.48 13.37 5.77
C GLY A 336 19.01 13.07 5.46
N LEU A 337 18.74 11.95 4.80
CA LEU A 337 17.37 11.49 4.52
C LEU A 337 16.60 11.20 5.81
N GLY A 338 17.22 10.45 6.75
CA GLY A 338 16.62 10.17 8.05
C GLY A 338 16.34 11.44 8.86
N GLY A 339 17.27 12.40 8.85
CA GLY A 339 17.12 13.72 9.46
C GLY A 339 15.95 14.52 8.86
N ALA A 340 15.83 14.54 7.53
CA ALA A 340 14.73 15.19 6.83
C ALA A 340 13.37 14.55 7.17
N VAL A 341 13.30 13.21 7.19
CA VAL A 341 12.09 12.47 7.59
C VAL A 341 11.70 12.79 9.03
N CYS A 342 12.66 12.82 9.97
CA CYS A 342 12.40 13.22 11.36
C CYS A 342 11.90 14.66 11.46
N ALA A 343 12.53 15.62 10.78
CA ALA A 343 12.15 17.03 10.82
C ALA A 343 10.70 17.24 10.31
N LEU A 344 10.36 16.63 9.17
CA LEU A 344 8.99 16.67 8.62
C LEU A 344 7.98 16.00 9.56
N SER A 345 8.36 14.89 10.18
CA SER A 345 7.50 14.18 11.14
C SER A 345 7.23 15.01 12.40
N VAL A 346 8.26 15.67 12.95
CA VAL A 346 8.11 16.57 14.09
C VAL A 346 7.23 17.77 13.73
N LEU A 347 7.42 18.36 12.54
CA LEU A 347 6.54 19.41 12.04
C LEU A 347 5.08 18.95 11.97
N GLY A 348 4.82 17.75 11.44
CA GLY A 348 3.48 17.16 11.36
C GLY A 348 2.86 16.88 12.74
N LEU A 349 3.65 16.42 13.71
CA LEU A 349 3.21 16.24 15.10
C LEU A 349 2.84 17.58 15.74
N LEU A 350 3.72 18.59 15.64
CA LEU A 350 3.46 19.94 16.16
C LEU A 350 2.22 20.57 15.50
N ALA A 351 2.07 20.42 14.19
CA ALA A 351 0.90 20.90 13.46
C ALA A 351 -0.39 20.25 13.96
N THR A 352 -0.36 18.95 14.27
CA THR A 352 -1.53 18.20 14.77
C THR A 352 -1.88 18.55 16.22
N VAL A 353 -0.87 18.73 17.08
CA VAL A 353 -1.06 19.06 18.50
C VAL A 353 -1.53 20.51 18.68
N HIS A 354 -0.87 21.47 18.04
CA HIS A 354 -1.21 22.89 18.20
C HIS A 354 -2.42 23.33 17.35
N GLN A 355 -2.78 22.58 16.31
CA GLN A 355 -3.88 22.91 15.39
C GLN A 355 -3.78 24.34 14.84
N SER A 356 -2.55 24.85 14.69
CA SER A 356 -2.31 26.16 14.08
C SER A 356 -2.49 26.04 12.57
N LYS A 357 -3.27 26.97 11.99
CA LYS A 357 -3.47 27.06 10.54
C LYS A 357 -2.12 27.12 9.80
N GLY A 358 -1.19 27.95 10.28
CA GLY A 358 0.13 28.11 9.66
C GLY A 358 0.96 26.82 9.68
N LEU A 359 0.97 26.08 10.80
CA LEU A 359 1.71 24.82 10.90
C LEU A 359 1.10 23.72 10.02
N LEU A 360 -0.23 23.62 9.96
CA LEU A 360 -0.92 22.64 9.10
C LEU A 360 -0.69 22.93 7.61
N THR A 361 -0.73 24.21 7.21
CA THR A 361 -0.39 24.62 5.83
C THR A 361 1.07 24.33 5.52
N CYS A 362 2.00 24.71 6.40
CA CYS A 362 3.42 24.43 6.23
C CYS A 362 3.69 22.93 6.05
N ASN A 363 3.12 22.09 6.94
CA ASN A 363 3.23 20.64 6.83
C ASN A 363 2.68 20.11 5.49
N ALA A 364 1.48 20.54 5.09
CA ALA A 364 0.88 20.14 3.82
C ALA A 364 1.73 20.54 2.61
N SER A 365 2.29 21.76 2.61
CA SER A 365 3.17 22.26 1.56
C SER A 365 4.48 21.48 1.48
N CYS A 366 5.15 21.23 2.62
CA CYS A 366 6.39 20.44 2.66
C CYS A 366 6.17 19.01 2.16
N LEU A 367 5.12 18.33 2.64
CA LEU A 367 4.77 16.99 2.16
C LEU A 367 4.38 17.00 0.67
N GLY A 368 3.73 18.06 0.20
CA GLY A 368 3.42 18.27 -1.22
C GLY A 368 4.68 18.34 -2.08
N VAL A 369 5.67 19.15 -1.67
CA VAL A 369 6.96 19.26 -2.38
C VAL A 369 7.69 17.92 -2.41
N VAL A 370 7.76 17.20 -1.28
CA VAL A 370 8.39 15.87 -1.22
C VAL A 370 7.66 14.87 -2.13
N CYS A 371 6.33 14.85 -2.08
CA CYS A 371 5.51 13.98 -2.92
C CYS A 371 5.75 14.25 -4.42
N SER A 372 5.73 15.53 -4.82
CA SER A 372 6.01 15.94 -6.20
C SER A 372 7.43 15.56 -6.63
N ALA A 373 8.43 15.73 -5.77
CA ALA A 373 9.80 15.33 -6.05
C ALA A 373 9.93 13.80 -6.22
N MET A 374 9.30 13.00 -5.36
CA MET A 374 9.30 11.55 -5.48
C MET A 374 8.63 11.07 -6.77
N LEU A 375 7.49 11.67 -7.15
CA LEU A 375 6.82 11.36 -8.41
C LEU A 375 7.66 11.75 -9.63
N ALA A 376 8.30 12.92 -9.60
CA ALA A 376 9.18 13.37 -10.66
C ALA A 376 10.42 12.46 -10.82
N LEU A 377 11.05 12.08 -9.72
CA LEU A 377 12.17 11.13 -9.72
C LEU A 377 11.75 9.74 -10.21
N GLY A 378 10.58 9.26 -9.81
CA GLY A 378 10.01 8.01 -10.31
C GLY A 378 9.74 8.05 -11.82
N ALA A 379 9.13 9.13 -12.31
CA ALA A 379 8.89 9.32 -13.74
C ALA A 379 10.20 9.43 -14.53
N TYR A 380 11.20 10.15 -13.99
CA TYR A 380 12.53 10.24 -14.59
C TYR A 380 13.21 8.88 -14.66
N ALA A 381 13.18 8.09 -13.58
CA ALA A 381 13.76 6.75 -13.55
C ALA A 381 13.11 5.78 -14.55
N VAL A 382 11.81 5.94 -14.83
CA VAL A 382 11.11 5.14 -15.85
C VAL A 382 11.43 5.62 -17.27
N HIS A 383 11.53 6.94 -17.47
CA HIS A 383 11.83 7.53 -18.78
C HIS A 383 13.25 7.19 -19.24
N ASP A 384 14.23 7.28 -18.34
CA ASP A 384 15.64 7.02 -18.61
C ASP A 384 16.14 5.81 -17.80
N GLY A 385 15.47 4.67 -18.01
CA GLY A 385 15.80 3.43 -17.31
C GLY A 385 17.27 3.03 -17.48
N GLY A 386 17.88 3.36 -18.63
CA GLY A 386 19.30 3.11 -18.89
C GLY A 386 20.23 3.96 -18.02
N ALA A 387 20.00 5.27 -17.90
CA ALA A 387 20.82 6.11 -17.01
C ALA A 387 20.58 5.79 -15.53
N ALA A 388 19.34 5.46 -15.15
CA ALA A 388 19.02 5.03 -13.79
C ALA A 388 19.71 3.70 -13.43
N GLU A 389 19.68 2.72 -14.34
CA GLU A 389 20.41 1.46 -14.18
C GLU A 389 21.92 1.70 -14.11
N GLY A 390 22.46 2.56 -14.99
CA GLY A 390 23.88 2.95 -14.99
C GLY A 390 24.30 3.55 -13.66
N LEU A 391 23.53 4.51 -13.13
CA LEU A 391 23.80 5.13 -11.83
C LEU A 391 23.76 4.11 -10.68
N VAL A 392 22.76 3.22 -10.68
CA VAL A 392 22.65 2.16 -9.67
C VAL A 392 23.83 1.18 -9.79
N ARG A 393 24.22 0.81 -11.00
CA ARG A 393 25.36 -0.07 -11.28
C ARG A 393 26.68 0.57 -10.82
N ASP A 394 26.92 1.83 -11.13
CA ASP A 394 28.12 2.57 -10.73
C ASP A 394 28.24 2.68 -9.20
N LYS A 395 27.12 2.96 -8.52
CA LYS A 395 27.10 3.02 -7.05
C LYS A 395 27.17 1.64 -6.40
N LEU A 396 26.59 0.61 -7.03
CA LEU A 396 26.76 -0.78 -6.61
C LEU A 396 28.18 -1.28 -6.81
N LEU A 397 28.89 -0.84 -7.84
CA LEU A 397 30.31 -1.14 -8.04
C LEU A 397 31.15 -0.58 -6.89
N ALA A 398 30.88 0.66 -6.48
CA ALA A 398 31.54 1.25 -5.31
C ALA A 398 31.25 0.46 -4.01
N ILE A 399 30.02 -0.05 -3.87
CA ILE A 399 29.64 -0.89 -2.71
C ILE A 399 30.25 -2.30 -2.83
N LYS A 400 30.37 -2.85 -4.05
CA LYS A 400 30.89 -4.20 -4.34
C LYS A 400 32.30 -4.38 -3.79
N GLU A 401 33.17 -3.39 -3.93
CA GLU A 401 34.54 -3.46 -3.38
C GLU A 401 34.54 -3.73 -1.87
N SER A 402 33.49 -3.30 -1.15
CA SER A 402 33.30 -3.58 0.28
C SER A 402 32.63 -4.93 0.56
N PHE A 403 31.95 -5.53 -0.43
CA PHE A 403 31.26 -6.82 -0.32
C PHE A 403 32.09 -8.02 -0.78
N VAL A 404 33.24 -7.81 -1.45
CA VAL A 404 34.15 -8.91 -1.87
C VAL A 404 34.53 -9.80 -0.68
N ASP A 405 34.62 -9.24 0.53
CA ASP A 405 34.90 -10.00 1.75
C ASP A 405 33.72 -10.86 2.26
N ILE A 406 32.49 -10.56 1.82
CA ILE A 406 31.26 -11.19 2.30
C ILE A 406 30.85 -12.35 1.39
N CYS A 407 31.11 -12.27 0.08
CA CYS A 407 30.74 -13.35 -0.84
C CYS A 407 31.73 -14.54 -0.73
N PRO A 408 31.30 -15.70 -0.19
CA PRO A 408 32.18 -16.85 -0.03
C PRO A 408 32.66 -17.41 -1.38
N ALA A 409 31.88 -17.20 -2.45
CA ALA A 409 32.24 -17.62 -3.80
C ALA A 409 33.33 -16.72 -4.42
N CYS A 410 33.30 -15.41 -4.15
CA CYS A 410 34.32 -14.46 -4.63
C CYS A 410 35.67 -14.62 -3.86
N LYS A 411 35.68 -15.24 -2.66
CA LYS A 411 36.91 -15.54 -1.89
C LYS A 411 37.81 -16.62 -2.49
N VAL A 412 37.27 -17.51 -3.32
CA VAL A 412 38.06 -18.54 -4.02
C VAL A 412 38.57 -17.92 -5.33
N ALA A 413 39.64 -17.13 -5.20
CA ALA A 413 40.26 -16.31 -6.25
C ALA A 413 40.35 -16.99 -7.63
N ARG A 414 39.33 -16.76 -8.47
CA ARG A 414 39.45 -16.90 -9.92
C ARG A 414 39.16 -15.53 -10.54
N PRO A 415 40.04 -15.02 -11.42
CA PRO A 415 39.85 -13.73 -12.08
C PRO A 415 38.55 -13.69 -12.91
N ASP A 416 38.02 -14.84 -13.32
CA ASP A 416 36.75 -14.94 -14.05
C ASP A 416 35.49 -14.68 -13.18
N PHE A 417 35.63 -14.49 -11.86
CA PHE A 417 34.51 -14.30 -10.92
C PHE A 417 34.24 -12.83 -10.54
N GLU A 418 34.98 -11.85 -11.10
CA GLU A 418 34.67 -10.43 -10.90
C GLU A 418 33.21 -10.10 -11.29
N ASP A 419 32.65 -10.78 -12.26
CA ASP A 419 31.26 -10.60 -12.69
C ASP A 419 30.23 -11.22 -11.73
N CYS A 420 30.61 -12.17 -10.87
CA CYS A 420 29.67 -12.90 -10.03
C CYS A 420 29.03 -12.00 -8.97
N CYS A 421 29.84 -11.25 -8.24
CA CYS A 421 29.37 -10.35 -7.19
C CYS A 421 28.52 -9.19 -7.77
N MET A 422 28.82 -8.70 -8.98
CA MET A 422 28.02 -7.69 -9.67
C MET A 422 26.70 -8.26 -10.23
N ALA A 423 26.76 -9.46 -10.81
CA ALA A 423 25.56 -10.17 -11.27
C ALA A 423 24.61 -10.46 -10.10
N GLN A 424 25.12 -10.88 -8.93
CA GLN A 424 24.30 -11.07 -7.74
C GLN A 424 23.68 -9.77 -7.23
N ALA A 425 24.42 -8.67 -7.24
CA ALA A 425 23.89 -7.37 -6.84
C ALA A 425 22.79 -6.87 -7.79
N LEU A 426 23.00 -7.00 -9.11
CA LEU A 426 22.00 -6.68 -10.12
C LEU A 426 20.78 -7.60 -10.03
N LEU A 427 20.99 -8.90 -9.77
CA LEU A 427 19.91 -9.86 -9.51
C LEU A 427 19.12 -9.47 -8.26
N LEU A 428 19.80 -9.11 -7.17
CA LEU A 428 19.15 -8.66 -5.94
C LEU A 428 18.33 -7.39 -6.18
N VAL A 429 18.86 -6.41 -6.92
CA VAL A 429 18.10 -5.22 -7.29
C VAL A 429 16.91 -5.60 -8.15
N SER A 430 17.11 -6.39 -9.22
CA SER A 430 16.05 -6.81 -10.14
C SER A 430 14.94 -7.58 -9.45
N ASP A 431 15.30 -8.45 -8.50
CA ASP A 431 14.37 -9.26 -7.72
C ASP A 431 13.56 -8.41 -6.74
N GLN A 432 14.18 -7.34 -6.21
CA GLN A 432 13.56 -6.44 -5.23
C GLN A 432 12.91 -5.19 -5.85
N VAL A 433 13.03 -4.94 -7.16
CA VAL A 433 12.39 -3.78 -7.83
C VAL A 433 10.89 -3.73 -7.52
N ALA A 434 10.23 -4.89 -7.45
CA ALA A 434 8.82 -4.97 -7.13
C ALA A 434 8.48 -4.50 -5.72
N VAL A 435 9.30 -4.94 -4.75
CA VAL A 435 9.13 -4.59 -3.34
C VAL A 435 9.42 -3.10 -3.16
N LEU A 436 10.45 -2.58 -3.82
CA LEU A 436 10.78 -1.16 -3.86
C LEU A 436 9.66 -0.34 -4.49
N GLY A 437 9.11 -0.78 -5.62
CA GLY A 437 7.99 -0.15 -6.31
C GLY A 437 6.73 -0.13 -5.45
N LEU A 438 6.41 -1.25 -4.79
CA LEU A 438 5.29 -1.33 -3.85
C LEU A 438 5.50 -0.38 -2.66
N ALA A 439 6.69 -0.38 -2.06
CA ALA A 439 7.03 0.51 -0.95
C ALA A 439 6.93 1.99 -1.35
N ALA A 440 7.38 2.35 -2.56
CA ALA A 440 7.24 3.69 -3.12
C ALA A 440 5.77 4.08 -3.31
N CYS A 441 4.95 3.20 -3.90
CA CYS A 441 3.51 3.42 -4.05
C CYS A 441 2.80 3.62 -2.71
N VAL A 442 3.09 2.77 -1.72
CA VAL A 442 2.55 2.89 -0.36
C VAL A 442 2.96 4.23 0.27
N THR A 443 4.24 4.60 0.14
CA THR A 443 4.76 5.87 0.69
C THR A 443 4.07 7.08 0.07
N VAL A 444 3.99 7.16 -1.25
CA VAL A 444 3.29 8.25 -1.97
C VAL A 444 1.83 8.33 -1.56
N PHE A 445 1.16 7.17 -1.43
CA PHE A 445 -0.24 7.13 -1.01
C PHE A 445 -0.43 7.68 0.42
N PHE A 446 0.44 7.31 1.36
CA PHE A 446 0.40 7.88 2.72
C PHE A 446 0.72 9.38 2.75
N LEU A 447 1.63 9.87 1.89
CA LEU A 447 1.87 11.30 1.73
C LEU A 447 0.60 12.02 1.28
N PHE A 448 -0.12 11.50 0.27
CA PHE A 448 -1.39 12.08 -0.17
C PHE A 448 -2.46 12.10 0.93
N VAL A 449 -2.58 11.03 1.72
CA VAL A 449 -3.50 10.97 2.86
C VAL A 449 -3.13 12.02 3.91
N ASN A 450 -1.84 12.17 4.24
CA ASN A 450 -1.36 13.17 5.19
C ASN A 450 -1.55 14.61 4.70
N ILE A 451 -1.31 14.88 3.41
CA ILE A 451 -1.60 16.19 2.79
C ILE A 451 -3.09 16.48 2.91
N THR A 452 -3.94 15.53 2.52
CA THR A 452 -5.41 15.69 2.56
C THR A 452 -5.92 15.91 3.99
N ALA A 453 -5.41 15.16 4.96
CA ALA A 453 -5.76 15.32 6.37
C ALA A 453 -5.31 16.69 6.93
N SER A 454 -4.12 17.16 6.54
CA SER A 454 -3.59 18.47 6.94
C SER A 454 -4.44 19.61 6.37
N VAL A 455 -4.77 19.55 5.08
CA VAL A 455 -5.66 20.53 4.40
C VAL A 455 -7.05 20.52 5.03
N TYR A 456 -7.62 19.34 5.28
CA TYR A 456 -8.93 19.21 5.93
C TYR A 456 -8.96 19.90 7.30
N LEU A 457 -7.97 19.62 8.16
CA LEU A 457 -7.88 20.25 9.49
C LEU A 457 -7.64 21.75 9.38
N CYS A 458 -6.81 22.20 8.43
CA CYS A 458 -6.57 23.62 8.19
C CYS A 458 -7.87 24.37 7.83
N CYS A 459 -8.66 23.84 6.89
CA CYS A 459 -9.95 24.41 6.51
C CYS A 459 -10.92 24.46 7.69
N ARG A 460 -10.95 23.41 8.52
CA ARG A 460 -11.79 23.37 9.71
C ARG A 460 -11.39 24.44 10.72
N VAL A 461 -10.11 24.53 11.08
CA VAL A 461 -9.62 25.54 12.04
C VAL A 461 -9.93 26.95 11.53
N SER A 462 -9.80 27.20 10.23
CA SER A 462 -10.17 28.49 9.63
C SER A 462 -11.66 28.79 9.79
N LYS A 463 -12.53 27.78 9.67
CA LYS A 463 -13.98 27.94 9.86
C LYS A 463 -14.37 28.14 11.32
N GLU A 464 -13.68 27.48 12.25
CA GLU A 464 -13.93 27.65 13.69
C GLU A 464 -13.51 29.04 14.18
N ARG A 465 -12.41 29.59 13.65
CA ARG A 465 -12.01 30.98 13.94
C ARG A 465 -13.01 32.00 13.41
N ALA A 466 -13.42 31.88 12.15
CA ALA A 466 -14.40 32.79 11.57
C ALA A 466 -15.71 32.85 12.37
N LYS A 467 -16.20 31.71 12.87
CA LYS A 467 -17.38 31.68 13.72
C LYS A 467 -17.20 32.36 15.07
N HIS A 468 -16.03 32.22 15.67
CA HIS A 468 -15.74 32.87 16.94
C HIS A 468 -15.61 34.38 16.76
N ASP A 469 -15.07 34.82 15.62
CA ASP A 469 -15.01 36.25 15.26
C ASP A 469 -16.44 36.80 15.08
N ASP A 470 -17.30 36.11 14.32
CA ASP A 470 -18.73 36.47 14.15
C ASP A 470 -19.49 36.53 15.49
N GLU A 471 -19.34 35.50 16.35
CA GLU A 471 -19.98 35.45 17.68
C GLU A 471 -19.46 36.57 18.60
N SER A 472 -18.19 36.97 18.47
CA SER A 472 -17.63 38.07 19.26
C SER A 472 -18.10 39.46 18.81
N GLU A 473 -18.36 39.65 17.51
CA GLU A 473 -18.95 40.88 16.98
C GLU A 473 -20.40 41.03 17.45
N ASP A 474 -21.19 39.95 17.44
CA ASP A 474 -22.56 39.93 17.96
C ASP A 474 -22.63 40.25 19.47
N GLU A 475 -21.70 39.69 20.26
CA GLU A 475 -21.60 40.00 21.70
C GLU A 475 -21.19 41.47 21.96
N GLU A 476 -20.29 42.04 21.15
CA GLU A 476 -19.89 43.44 21.24
C GLU A 476 -21.04 44.39 20.86
N GLU A 477 -21.80 44.09 19.79
CA GLU A 477 -22.99 44.86 19.40
C GLU A 477 -24.08 44.80 20.49
N GLU A 478 -24.33 43.63 21.07
CA GLU A 478 -25.32 43.49 22.14
C GLU A 478 -24.91 44.29 23.40
N LEU A 479 -23.61 44.34 23.72
CA LEU A 479 -23.06 45.18 24.79
C LEU A 479 -23.20 46.68 24.50
N ILE A 480 -23.07 47.10 23.24
CA ILE A 480 -23.28 48.51 22.84
C ILE A 480 -24.76 48.89 22.97
N ILE A 481 -25.69 48.03 22.55
CA ILE A 481 -27.15 48.28 22.65
C ILE A 481 -27.61 48.29 24.10
N LYS A 482 -27.06 47.43 24.96
CA LYS A 482 -27.42 47.34 26.39
C LYS A 482 -26.79 48.43 27.26
N LYS A 483 -25.87 49.26 26.76
CA LYS A 483 -25.37 50.41 27.54
C LYS A 483 -26.57 51.32 27.87
N PRO A 484 -26.98 51.44 29.14
CA PRO A 484 -28.14 52.23 29.50
C PRO A 484 -27.90 53.65 29.02
N LYS A 485 -28.83 54.19 28.22
CA LYS A 485 -28.86 55.62 27.85
C LYS A 485 -28.61 56.39 29.13
N ARG A 486 -27.39 56.95 29.27
CA ARG A 486 -27.03 57.79 30.41
C ARG A 486 -28.10 58.87 30.46
N LYS A 487 -29.02 58.77 31.43
CA LYS A 487 -29.98 59.84 31.69
C LYS A 487 -29.15 61.11 31.82
N PRO A 488 -29.49 62.20 31.10
CA PRO A 488 -28.75 63.45 31.21
C PRO A 488 -28.61 63.78 32.69
N LYS A 489 -27.36 63.88 33.13
CA LYS A 489 -27.01 64.16 34.52
C LYS A 489 -27.71 65.46 34.87
N LYS A 490 -28.71 65.42 35.76
CA LYS A 490 -29.34 66.63 36.30
C LYS A 490 -28.18 67.49 36.85
N PRO A 491 -28.11 68.79 36.50
CA PRO A 491 -27.03 69.68 36.93
C PRO A 491 -26.90 69.57 38.44
N THR A 492 -25.75 69.04 38.88
CA THR A 492 -25.44 68.88 40.29
C THR A 492 -25.18 70.29 40.82
N LYS A 493 -25.95 70.70 41.83
CA LYS A 493 -25.77 71.99 42.51
C LYS A 493 -24.29 72.14 42.90
N PRO A 494 -23.68 73.33 42.72
CA PRO A 494 -22.30 73.57 43.11
C PRO A 494 -22.10 73.19 44.58
N PRO A 495 -20.97 72.53 44.93
CA PRO A 495 -20.66 72.23 46.31
C PRO A 495 -20.62 73.54 47.11
N PRO A 496 -21.24 73.59 48.31
CA PRO A 496 -21.14 74.75 49.18
C PRO A 496 -19.68 75.02 49.51
N ALA A 497 -19.31 76.30 49.48
CA ALA A 497 -17.99 76.79 49.80
C ALA A 497 -17.55 76.22 51.16
N ARG A 498 -16.39 75.55 51.18
CA ARG A 498 -15.68 75.27 52.42
C ARG A 498 -15.33 76.61 53.04
N GLU A 499 -15.90 76.89 54.21
CA GLU A 499 -15.38 77.90 55.12
C GLU A 499 -13.92 77.56 55.41
N MET A 500 -13.03 78.49 55.06
CA MET A 500 -11.66 78.49 55.51
C MET A 500 -11.69 78.93 56.97
N GLU A 501 -11.46 77.99 57.89
CA GLU A 501 -10.91 78.34 59.20
C GLU A 501 -9.44 78.73 58.99
N GLU A 502 -9.17 80.03 59.08
CA GLU A 502 -7.85 80.56 59.44
C GLU A 502 -7.94 81.13 60.88
N PRO A 503 -6.84 81.07 61.65
CA PRO A 503 -6.82 81.11 63.12
C PRO A 503 -7.24 82.43 63.78
#